data_AF-A0AAW7DC25-F1
#
_entry.id   AF-A0AAW7DC25-F1
#
_cell.length_a   1.000
_cell.length_b   1.000
_cell.length_c   1.000
_cell.angle_alpha   90.00
_cell.angle_beta   90.00
_cell.angle_gamma   90.00
#
_symmetry.space_group_name_H-M   'P 1'
#
loop_
_entity.id
_entity.type
_entity.pdbx_description
1 polymer ?
#
loop_
_entity_poly.entity_id
_entity_poly.type
_entity_poly.pdbx_seq_one_letter_code
_entity_poly.pdbx_strand_id
1 'polypeptide(L)'
;METSKFDIADYLDSNEMIAEYLNAVLEDGNENEIITAIGNIAKAIGMTKIAEETGLSRPSLYKALSDGSKPQFGTIMKVLKAVGGQIQVNPVQA
;
A
#
# COMPACT_ATOMS: atom_id res chain seq x y z
N MET A 1 31.92 7.44 -2.31
CA MET A 1 30.67 6.68 -2.42
C MET A 1 29.55 7.71 -2.46
N GLU A 2 28.76 7.76 -3.53
CA GLU A 2 27.58 8.63 -3.57
C GLU A 2 26.41 7.90 -2.90
N THR A 3 25.66 8.61 -2.06
CA THR A 3 24.48 8.07 -1.36
C THR A 3 23.21 8.67 -1.97
N SER A 4 22.23 7.84 -2.29
CA SER A 4 20.88 8.28 -2.67
C SER A 4 19.97 8.38 -1.45
N LYS A 5 18.86 9.12 -1.59
CA LYS A 5 17.80 9.14 -0.58
C LYS A 5 17.12 7.77 -0.58
N PHE A 6 16.93 7.19 0.61
CA PHE A 6 16.17 5.95 0.76
C PHE A 6 14.70 6.14 0.38
N ASP A 7 14.18 5.24 -0.44
CA ASP A 7 12.77 5.13 -0.79
C ASP A 7 12.38 3.65 -0.76
N ILE A 8 11.45 3.28 0.12
CA ILE A 8 11.06 1.87 0.30
C ILE A 8 10.46 1.28 -0.98
N ALA A 9 9.82 2.11 -1.83
CA ALA A 9 9.21 1.65 -3.07
C ALA A 9 10.22 1.03 -4.04
N ASP A 10 11.50 1.41 -3.95
CA ASP A 10 12.58 0.85 -4.78
C ASP A 10 12.92 -0.61 -4.41
N TYR A 11 12.45 -1.09 -3.26
CA TYR A 11 12.72 -2.44 -2.74
C TYR A 11 11.48 -3.35 -2.75
N LEU A 12 10.34 -2.86 -3.22
CA LEU A 12 9.08 -3.59 -3.34
C LEU A 12 8.93 -4.17 -4.76
N ASP A 13 9.92 -4.95 -5.19
CA ASP A 13 10.09 -5.43 -6.58
C ASP A 13 9.46 -6.80 -6.87
N SER A 14 8.92 -7.45 -5.84
CA SER A 14 8.27 -8.77 -5.92
C SER A 14 7.00 -8.81 -5.08
N ASN A 15 6.09 -9.72 -5.44
CA ASN A 15 4.84 -9.90 -4.71
C ASN A 15 5.10 -10.36 -3.27
N GLU A 16 6.13 -11.18 -3.08
CA GLU A 16 6.58 -11.67 -1.77
C GLU A 16 7.03 -10.50 -0.89
N MET A 17 7.90 -9.61 -1.39
CA MET A 17 8.34 -8.43 -0.63
C MET A 17 7.20 -7.48 -0.30
N ILE A 18 6.25 -7.29 -1.23
CA ILE A 18 5.05 -6.47 -1.01
C ILE A 18 4.18 -7.07 0.10
N ALA A 19 3.96 -8.39 0.07
CA ALA A 19 3.14 -9.07 1.07
C ALA A 19 3.79 -9.03 2.45
N GLU A 20 5.08 -9.34 2.56
CA GLU A 20 5.83 -9.25 3.82
C GLU A 20 5.82 -7.84 4.40
N TYR A 21 6.07 -6.83 3.56
CA TYR A 21 6.02 -5.43 3.99
C TYR A 21 4.64 -5.04 4.53
N LEU A 22 3.57 -5.35 3.80
CA LEU A 22 2.22 -5.02 4.23
C LEU A 22 1.82 -5.79 5.50
N ASN A 23 2.17 -7.08 5.61
CA ASN A 23 1.87 -7.90 6.78
C ASN A 23 2.56 -7.35 8.03
N ALA A 24 3.85 -6.99 7.94
CA ALA A 24 4.58 -6.39 9.06
C ALA A 24 3.90 -5.10 9.55
N VAL A 25 3.43 -4.25 8.61
CA VAL A 25 2.72 -3.01 8.97
C VAL A 25 1.31 -3.28 9.51
N LEU A 26 0.63 -4.33 9.06
CA LEU A 26 -0.68 -4.74 9.61
C LEU A 26 -0.56 -5.35 11.01
N GLU A 27 0.56 -5.98 11.34
CA GLU A 27 0.82 -6.61 12.64
C GLU A 27 1.15 -5.57 13.72
N ASP A 28 2.09 -4.67 13.44
CA ASP A 28 2.64 -3.75 14.45
C ASP A 28 2.27 -2.28 14.25
N GLY A 29 1.76 -1.93 13.06
CA GLY A 29 1.54 -0.54 12.66
C GLY A 29 0.18 0.03 13.05
N ASN A 30 0.08 1.36 12.94
CA ASN A 30 -1.17 2.10 13.10
C ASN A 30 -1.86 2.40 11.76
N GLU A 31 -3.07 2.99 11.81
CA GLU A 31 -3.88 3.31 10.62
C GLU A 31 -3.12 4.13 9.57
N ASN A 32 -2.37 5.15 9.98
CA ASN A 32 -1.62 6.01 9.05
C ASN A 32 -0.42 5.27 8.43
N GLU A 33 0.22 4.38 9.19
CA GLU A 33 1.33 3.55 8.70
C GLU A 33 0.82 2.56 7.64
N ILE A 34 -0.35 1.95 7.86
CA ILE A 34 -1.00 1.07 6.88
C ILE A 34 -1.31 1.84 5.58
N ILE A 35 -1.89 3.04 5.69
CA ILE A 35 -2.19 3.89 4.53
C ILE A 35 -0.91 4.23 3.76
N THR A 36 0.14 4.61 4.48
CA THR A 36 1.45 4.94 3.90
C THR A 36 2.07 3.73 3.21
N ALA A 37 2.01 2.55 3.83
CA ALA A 37 2.51 1.31 3.24
C ALA A 37 1.78 0.98 1.92
N ILE A 38 0.45 1.12 1.90
CA ILE A 38 -0.34 0.95 0.68
C ILE A 38 0.06 1.98 -0.39
N GLY A 39 0.36 3.22 -0.01
CA GLY A 39 0.90 4.26 -0.90
C GLY A 39 2.25 3.87 -1.51
N ASN A 40 3.16 3.33 -0.70
CA ASN A 40 4.48 2.85 -1.15
C ASN A 40 4.35 1.69 -2.14
N ILE A 41 3.48 0.72 -1.85
CA ILE A 41 3.21 -0.41 -2.75
C ILE A 41 2.59 0.08 -4.07
N ALA A 42 1.59 0.97 -4.00
CA ALA A 42 0.97 1.55 -5.18
C ALA A 42 1.98 2.30 -6.07
N LYS A 43 2.97 2.97 -5.45
CA LYS A 43 4.07 3.61 -6.16
C LYS A 43 4.99 2.59 -6.83
N ALA A 44 5.39 1.53 -6.12
CA ALA A 44 6.28 0.48 -6.63
C ALA A 44 5.68 -0.25 -7.85
N ILE A 45 4.38 -0.55 -7.80
CA ILE A 45 3.66 -1.20 -8.91
C ILE A 45 3.40 -0.23 -10.07
N GLY A 46 3.25 1.06 -9.76
CA GLY A 46 3.01 2.11 -10.73
C GLY A 46 1.59 2.68 -10.62
N MET A 47 1.52 3.97 -10.34
CA MET A 47 0.25 4.67 -10.06
C MET A 47 -0.75 4.65 -11.23
N THR A 48 -0.29 4.50 -12.47
CA THR A 48 -1.17 4.37 -13.65
C THR A 48 -1.93 3.05 -13.61
N LYS A 49 -1.26 1.93 -13.34
CA LYS A 49 -1.89 0.61 -13.24
C LYS A 49 -2.93 0.59 -12.10
N ILE A 50 -2.55 1.12 -10.94
CA ILE A 50 -3.48 1.22 -9.79
C ILE A 50 -4.68 2.11 -10.12
N ALA A 51 -4.49 3.23 -10.83
CA ALA A 51 -5.59 4.08 -11.27
C ALA A 51 -6.60 3.33 -12.16
N GLU A 52 -6.11 2.55 -13.12
CA GLU A 52 -6.93 1.73 -14.01
C GLU A 52 -7.70 0.65 -13.25
N GLU A 53 -7.05 -0.08 -12.34
CA GLU A 53 -7.67 -1.18 -11.60
C GLU A 53 -8.65 -0.69 -10.52
N THR A 54 -8.40 0.48 -9.93
CA THR A 54 -9.27 1.06 -8.87
C THR A 54 -10.42 1.91 -9.44
N GLY A 55 -10.29 2.39 -10.69
CA GLY A 55 -11.16 3.39 -11.30
C GLY A 55 -11.00 4.80 -10.72
N LEU A 56 -9.88 5.06 -10.03
CA LEU A 56 -9.56 6.36 -9.45
C LEU A 56 -8.54 7.10 -10.30
N SER A 57 -8.56 8.43 -10.29
CA SER A 57 -7.52 9.21 -10.94
C SER A 57 -6.19 9.13 -10.18
N ARG A 58 -5.04 9.27 -10.86
CA ARG A 58 -3.72 9.33 -10.20
C ARG A 58 -3.66 10.43 -9.11
N PRO A 59 -4.16 11.67 -9.34
CA PRO A 59 -4.24 12.67 -8.27
C PRO A 59 -5.12 12.25 -7.08
N SER A 60 -6.26 11.60 -7.35
CA SER A 60 -7.13 11.08 -6.28
C SER A 60 -6.43 10.03 -5.44
N LEU A 61 -5.65 9.14 -6.07
CA LEU A 61 -4.86 8.13 -5.37
C LEU A 61 -3.76 8.75 -4.51
N TYR A 62 -2.99 9.69 -5.03
CA TYR A 62 -1.96 10.40 -4.24
C TYR A 62 -2.56 11.09 -3.01
N LYS A 63 -3.74 11.70 -3.16
CA LYS A 63 -4.45 12.32 -2.02
C LYS A 63 -5.01 11.29 -1.05
N ALA A 64 -5.51 10.17 -1.56
CA ALA A 64 -6.11 9.12 -0.73
C ALA A 64 -5.07 8.33 0.06
N LEU A 65 -3.83 8.23 -0.43
CA LEU A 65 -2.75 7.43 0.16
C LEU A 65 -1.62 8.28 0.76
N SER A 66 -1.83 9.58 0.95
CA SER A 66 -0.88 10.46 1.62
C SER A 66 -0.95 10.28 3.14
N ASP A 67 0.14 10.63 3.83
CA ASP A 67 0.15 10.69 5.30
C ASP A 67 -0.99 11.56 5.85
N GLY A 68 -1.63 11.08 6.92
CA GLY A 68 -2.79 11.70 7.56
C GLY A 68 -4.09 11.74 6.74
N SER A 69 -4.15 11.07 5.58
CA SER A 69 -5.40 10.93 4.82
C SER A 69 -6.37 9.97 5.52
N LYS A 70 -7.65 10.01 5.11
CA LYS A 70 -8.68 9.06 5.56
C LYS A 70 -9.36 8.44 4.35
N PRO A 71 -8.71 7.48 3.66
CA PRO A 71 -9.30 6.82 2.52
C PRO A 71 -10.52 6.02 2.96
N GLN A 72 -11.55 6.00 2.11
CA GLN A 72 -12.66 5.09 2.34
C GLN A 72 -12.15 3.64 2.29
N PHE A 73 -12.71 2.76 3.13
CA PHE A 73 -12.33 1.35 3.17
C PHE A 73 -12.45 0.67 1.78
N GLY A 74 -13.43 1.07 0.97
CA GLY A 74 -13.54 0.62 -0.42
C GLY A 74 -12.34 0.97 -1.31
N THR A 75 -11.70 2.11 -1.08
CA THR A 75 -10.44 2.49 -1.77
C THR A 75 -9.31 1.58 -1.33
N ILE A 76 -9.17 1.32 -0.03
CA ILE A 76 -8.16 0.38 0.52
C ILE A 76 -8.31 -0.99 -0.13
N MET A 77 -9.52 -1.55 -0.13
CA MET A 77 -9.79 -2.87 -0.71
C MET A 77 -9.47 -2.95 -2.21
N LYS A 78 -9.74 -1.89 -2.98
CA LYS A 78 -9.43 -1.85 -4.41
C LYS A 78 -7.92 -1.82 -4.66
N VAL A 79 -7.18 -1.02 -3.88
CA VAL A 79 -5.72 -0.98 -4.01
C VAL A 79 -5.11 -2.32 -3.60
N LEU A 80 -5.56 -2.93 -2.51
CA LEU A 80 -5.09 -4.26 -2.10
C LEU A 80 -5.31 -5.34 -3.16
N LYS A 81 -6.46 -5.31 -3.84
CA LYS A 81 -6.72 -6.23 -4.98
C LYS A 81 -5.83 -5.92 -6.19
N ALA A 82 -5.61 -4.64 -6.48
CA ALA A 82 -4.76 -4.18 -7.57
C ALA A 82 -3.30 -4.67 -7.42
N VAL A 83 -2.86 -4.84 -6.17
CA VAL A 83 -1.52 -5.37 -5.86
C VAL A 83 -1.45 -6.89 -5.81
N GLY A 84 -2.52 -7.59 -6.21
CA GLY A 84 -2.61 -9.05 -6.15
C GLY A 84 -2.75 -9.61 -4.72
N GLY A 85 -3.01 -8.75 -3.74
CA GLY A 85 -3.15 -9.12 -2.34
C GLY A 85 -4.56 -9.56 -1.96
N GLN A 86 -4.65 -10.31 -0.86
CA GLN A 86 -5.91 -10.68 -0.21
C GLN A 86 -5.83 -10.38 1.29
N ILE A 87 -6.94 -9.95 1.89
CA ILE A 87 -7.03 -9.84 3.35
C ILE A 87 -7.44 -11.20 3.90
N GLN A 88 -6.66 -11.71 4.86
CA GLN A 88 -6.99 -12.89 5.64
C GLN A 88 -7.28 -12.48 7.08
N VAL A 89 -8.39 -12.97 7.64
CA VAL A 89 -8.77 -12.73 9.04
C VAL A 89 -8.47 -13.99 9.83
N ASN A 90 -7.63 -13.86 10.85
CA ASN A 90 -7.33 -14.93 11.80
C ASN A 90 -8.04 -14.64 13.14
N PRO A 91 -8.52 -15.67 13.86
CA PRO A 91 -9.11 -15.47 15.18
C PRO A 91 -8.04 -14.93 16.15
N VAL A 92 -8.36 -13.83 16.82
CA VAL A 92 -7.56 -13.38 17.95
C VAL A 92 -7.86 -14.34 19.11
N GLN A 93 -6.84 -15.05 19.61
CA GLN A 93 -7.00 -15.82 20.84
C GLN A 93 -7.25 -14.83 21.98
N ALA A 94 -8.42 -14.96 22.61
CA ALA A 94 -8.81 -14.16 23.77
C ALA A 94 -7.97 -14.48 25.00
#